data_AF-A0AAE9UKB7-F1
#
_entry.id   AF-A0AAE9UKB7-F1
#
_cell.length_a   1.000
_cell.length_b   1.000
_cell.length_c   1.000
_cell.angle_alpha   90.00
_cell.angle_beta   90.00
_cell.angle_gamma   90.00
#
_symmetry.space_group_name_H-M   'P 1'
#
loop_
_entity.id
_entity.type
_entity.pdbx_description
1 polymer ?
#
loop_
_entity_poly.entity_id
_entity_poly.type
_entity_poly.pdbx_seq_one_letter_code
_entity_poly.pdbx_strand_id
1 'polypeptide(L)'
;MNFSEQDYRYIESKMEKAGVKTFQNYARKMLLLGSVVTIDFSELIGVKQEINRIGVNINQIAKYVNVSEEVTQEELQALKNSLAEINDLITSKLKETRKAESQFKDKDKEKIEPWL
;
A
#
# COMPACT_ATOMS: atom_id res chain seq x y z
N MET A 1 -2.56 -22.66 24.37
CA MET A 1 -2.58 -22.24 22.95
C MET A 1 -2.86 -23.47 22.12
N ASN A 2 -3.85 -23.43 21.24
CA ASN A 2 -4.17 -24.55 20.36
C ASN A 2 -3.80 -24.14 18.93
N PHE A 3 -2.79 -24.79 18.36
CA PHE A 3 -2.39 -24.60 16.97
C PHE A 3 -3.05 -25.70 16.14
N SER A 4 -3.58 -25.34 14.96
CA SER A 4 -4.02 -26.35 14.01
C SER A 4 -2.82 -27.12 13.44
N GLU A 5 -3.06 -28.28 12.85
CA GLU A 5 -2.02 -29.04 12.16
C GLU A 5 -1.36 -28.22 11.02
N GLN A 6 -2.12 -27.33 10.39
CA GLN A 6 -1.60 -26.40 9.38
C GLN A 6 -0.65 -25.36 9.98
N ASP A 7 -0.99 -24.82 11.16
CA ASP A 7 -0.14 -23.87 11.88
C ASP A 7 1.19 -24.52 12.27
N TYR A 8 1.16 -25.77 12.75
CA TYR A 8 2.38 -26.52 13.08
C TYR A 8 3.28 -26.72 11.87
N ARG A 9 2.73 -27.14 10.72
CA ARG A 9 3.50 -27.31 9.49
C ARG A 9 4.11 -25.99 9.00
N TYR A 10 3.38 -24.89 9.15
CA TYR A 10 3.87 -23.57 8.79
C TYR A 10 5.03 -23.13 9.71
N ILE A 11 4.87 -23.32 11.02
CA ILE A 11 5.88 -23.01 12.03
C ILE A 11 7.13 -23.87 11.82
N GLU A 12 7.00 -25.16 11.55
CA GLU A 12 8.13 -26.06 11.27
C GLU A 12 8.92 -25.61 10.05
N SER A 13 8.24 -25.25 8.94
CA SER A 13 8.92 -24.72 7.76
C SER A 13 9.68 -23.42 8.06
N LYS A 14 9.13 -22.56 8.93
CA LYS A 14 9.81 -21.33 9.37
C LYS A 14 10.98 -21.62 10.31
N MET A 15 10.85 -22.63 11.17
CA MET A 15 11.90 -23.09 12.07
C MET A 15 13.08 -23.69 11.30
N GLU A 16 12.80 -24.50 10.26
CA GLU A 16 13.81 -25.08 9.38
C GLU A 16 14.59 -24.00 8.64
N LYS A 17 13.89 -23.03 8.04
CA LYS A 17 14.51 -21.87 7.39
C LYS A 17 15.35 -21.02 8.34
N ALA A 18 14.94 -20.92 9.60
CA ALA A 18 15.67 -20.21 10.65
C ALA A 18 16.78 -21.05 11.31
N GLY A 19 16.96 -22.32 10.92
CA GLY A 19 17.93 -23.24 11.53
C GLY A 19 17.67 -23.56 13.00
N VAL A 20 16.43 -23.40 13.50
CA VAL A 20 16.08 -23.61 14.91
C VAL A 20 15.40 -24.96 15.11
N LYS A 21 16.02 -25.84 15.90
CA LYS A 21 15.55 -27.23 16.09
C LYS A 21 14.38 -27.37 17.07
N THR A 22 14.14 -26.39 17.94
CA THR A 22 13.11 -26.51 18.99
C THR A 22 12.12 -25.36 18.93
N PHE A 23 10.84 -25.71 19.03
CA PHE A 23 9.75 -24.74 19.00
C PHE A 23 9.86 -23.72 20.15
N GLN A 24 10.29 -24.15 21.33
CA GLN A 24 10.47 -23.26 22.48
C GLN A 24 11.50 -22.16 22.22
N ASN A 25 12.64 -22.49 21.59
CA ASN A 25 13.66 -21.50 21.26
C ASN A 25 13.18 -20.58 20.14
N TYR A 26 12.45 -21.13 19.17
CA TYR A 26 11.85 -20.37 18.08
C TYR A 26 10.81 -19.38 18.61
N ALA A 27 9.86 -19.84 19.42
CA ALA A 27 8.82 -19.02 20.05
C ALA A 27 9.42 -17.96 20.98
N ARG A 28 10.39 -18.31 21.84
CA ARG A 28 11.07 -17.34 22.71
C ARG A 28 11.75 -16.25 21.89
N LYS A 29 12.42 -16.61 20.79
CA LYS A 29 13.05 -15.62 19.89
C LYS A 29 11.99 -14.75 19.21
N MET A 30 10.93 -15.32 18.67
CA MET A 30 9.85 -14.57 18.01
C MET A 30 9.09 -13.65 18.97
N LEU A 31 8.89 -14.05 20.23
CA LEU A 31 8.21 -13.23 21.23
C LEU A 31 9.08 -12.07 21.75
N LEU A 32 10.41 -12.25 21.74
CA LEU A 32 11.36 -11.22 22.20
C LEU A 32 11.83 -10.28 21.08
N LEU A 33 11.95 -10.79 19.85
CA LEU A 33 12.55 -10.09 18.71
C LEU A 33 11.57 -9.85 17.57
N GLY A 34 10.44 -10.57 17.54
CA GLY A 34 9.44 -10.41 16.49
C GLY A 34 8.86 -9.01 16.55
N SER A 35 9.06 -8.25 15.47
CA SER A 35 8.36 -6.99 15.28
C SER A 35 6.96 -7.27 14.74
N VAL A 36 5.94 -6.66 15.35
CA VAL A 36 4.60 -6.60 14.77
C VAL A 36 4.60 -5.41 13.81
N VAL A 37 4.59 -5.70 12.51
CA VAL A 37 4.47 -4.66 11.49
C VAL A 37 3.00 -4.36 11.29
N THR A 38 2.54 -3.22 11.83
CA THR A 38 1.22 -2.66 11.51
C THR A 38 1.34 -1.84 10.23
N ILE A 39 0.68 -2.29 9.16
CA ILE A 39 0.59 -1.51 7.92
C ILE A 39 -0.59 -0.56 8.07
N ASP A 40 -0.32 0.73 8.13
CA ASP A 40 -1.34 1.77 8.12
C ASP A 40 -1.80 2.03 6.68
N PHE A 41 -3.05 1.70 6.38
CA PHE A 41 -3.67 1.94 5.07
C PHE A 41 -4.44 3.27 5.01
N SER A 42 -4.33 4.14 6.01
CA SER A 42 -5.04 5.43 6.05
C SER A 42 -4.74 6.29 4.82
N GLU A 43 -3.53 6.20 4.26
CA GLU A 43 -3.17 6.91 3.02
C GLU A 43 -3.95 6.43 1.78
N LEU A 44 -4.32 5.13 1.71
CA LEU A 44 -5.15 4.61 0.62
C LEU A 44 -6.57 5.19 0.66
N ILE A 45 -7.06 5.58 1.84
CA ILE A 45 -8.38 6.21 1.99
C ILE A 45 -8.37 7.58 1.30
N GLY A 46 -7.30 8.36 1.46
CA GLY A 46 -7.13 9.65 0.78
C GLY A 46 -7.08 9.50 -0.75
N VAL A 47 -6.32 8.52 -1.24
CA VAL A 47 -6.26 8.21 -2.68
C VAL A 47 -7.63 7.79 -3.22
N LYS A 48 -8.40 6.98 -2.47
CA LYS A 48 -9.75 6.57 -2.86
C LYS A 48 -10.72 7.76 -2.95
N GLN A 49 -10.65 8.72 -2.02
CA GLN A 49 -11.48 9.92 -2.06
C GLN A 49 -11.19 10.77 -3.30
N GLU A 50 -9.91 10.87 -3.66
CA GLU A 50 -9.45 11.57 -4.85
C GLU A 50 -10.00 10.93 -6.13
N ILE A 51 -9.89 9.60 -6.24
CA ILE A 51 -10.45 8.83 -7.36
C ILE A 51 -11.97 9.01 -7.48
N ASN A 52 -12.69 9.01 -6.35
CA ASN A 52 -14.13 9.26 -6.37
C ASN A 52 -14.47 10.65 -6.90
N ARG A 53 -13.69 11.68 -6.56
CA ARG A 53 -13.88 13.04 -7.09
C ARG A 53 -13.67 13.08 -8.61
N ILE A 54 -12.70 12.34 -9.14
CA ILE A 54 -12.50 12.16 -10.59
C ILE A 54 -13.73 11.53 -11.23
N GLY A 55 -14.22 10.43 -10.67
CA GLY A 55 -15.39 9.72 -11.19
C GLY A 55 -16.63 10.63 -11.26
N VAL A 56 -16.81 11.51 -10.28
CA VAL A 56 -17.88 12.51 -10.28
C VAL A 56 -17.71 13.53 -11.42
N ASN A 57 -16.52 14.11 -11.59
CA ASN A 57 -16.26 15.09 -12.65
C ASN A 57 -16.40 14.48 -14.06
N ILE A 58 -15.88 13.27 -14.27
CA ILE A 58 -16.04 12.54 -15.54
C ILE A 58 -17.53 12.29 -15.82
N ASN A 59 -18.29 11.86 -14.80
CA ASN A 59 -19.72 11.60 -14.95
C ASN A 59 -20.52 12.88 -15.24
N GLN A 60 -20.12 14.03 -14.70
CA GLN A 60 -20.73 15.31 -15.03
C GLN A 60 -20.51 15.67 -16.50
N ILE A 61 -19.30 15.48 -17.01
CA ILE A 61 -18.97 15.75 -18.42
C ILE A 61 -19.69 14.76 -19.33
N ALA A 62 -19.73 13.48 -18.98
CA ALA A 62 -20.48 12.48 -19.73
C ALA A 62 -21.98 12.80 -19.80
N LYS A 63 -22.58 13.22 -18.67
CA LYS A 63 -23.98 13.69 -18.64
C LYS A 63 -24.19 14.94 -19.47
N TYR A 64 -23.26 15.89 -19.43
CA TYR A 64 -23.34 17.10 -20.22
C TYR A 64 -23.27 16.80 -21.72
N VAL A 65 -22.29 16.00 -22.16
CA VAL A 65 -22.17 15.51 -23.56
C VAL A 65 -23.45 14.81 -24.02
N ASN A 66 -24.04 13.98 -23.17
CA ASN A 66 -25.30 13.28 -23.46
C ASN A 66 -26.50 14.22 -23.62
N VAL A 67 -26.42 15.46 -23.13
CA VAL A 67 -27.51 16.45 -23.14
C VAL A 67 -27.27 17.55 -24.18
N SER A 68 -26.02 17.97 -24.40
CA SER A 68 -25.68 19.10 -25.28
C SER A 68 -25.34 18.71 -26.72
N GLU A 69 -25.04 17.43 -27.01
CA GLU A 69 -24.49 16.92 -28.29
C GLU A 69 -23.20 17.61 -28.79
N GLU A 70 -22.76 18.72 -28.17
CA GLU A 70 -21.54 19.46 -28.45
C GLU A 70 -20.73 19.67 -27.15
N VAL A 71 -19.40 19.54 -27.25
CA VAL A 71 -18.43 19.81 -26.19
C VAL A 71 -17.65 21.06 -26.56
N THR A 72 -17.63 22.07 -25.69
CA THR A 72 -16.81 23.26 -25.95
C THR A 72 -15.33 22.99 -25.70
N GLN A 73 -14.47 23.69 -26.43
CA GLN A 73 -13.03 23.53 -26.34
C GLN A 73 -12.49 23.93 -24.94
N GLU A 74 -13.15 24.88 -24.28
CA GLU A 74 -12.83 25.33 -22.93
C GLU A 74 -13.13 24.27 -21.87
N GLU A 75 -14.25 23.56 -21.99
CA GLU A 75 -14.61 22.46 -21.08
C GLU A 75 -13.67 21.27 -21.22
N LEU A 76 -13.29 20.93 -22.45
CA LEU A 76 -12.28 19.90 -22.71
C LEU A 76 -10.93 20.30 -22.12
N GLN A 77 -10.57 21.58 -22.19
CA GLN A 77 -9.33 22.08 -21.61
C GLN A 77 -9.37 22.07 -20.08
N ALA A 78 -10.49 22.45 -19.46
CA ALA A 78 -10.69 22.37 -18.02
C ALA A 78 -10.60 20.93 -17.49
N LEU A 79 -11.16 19.95 -18.22
CA LEU A 79 -11.01 18.53 -17.91
C LEU A 79 -9.55 18.08 -17.99
N LYS A 80 -8.84 18.45 -19.07
CA LYS A 80 -7.41 18.11 -19.25
C LYS A 80 -6.54 18.69 -18.14
N ASN A 81 -6.79 19.94 -17.75
CA ASN A 81 -6.08 20.59 -16.67
C ASN A 81 -6.33 19.89 -15.33
N SER A 82 -7.59 19.54 -15.03
CA SER A 82 -7.93 18.76 -13.82
C SER A 82 -7.25 17.39 -13.80
N LEU A 83 -7.16 16.71 -14.95
CA LEU A 83 -6.42 15.44 -15.07
C LEU A 83 -4.92 15.61 -14.83
N ALA A 84 -4.32 16.71 -15.31
CA ALA A 84 -2.91 17.00 -15.11
C ALA A 84 -2.58 17.29 -13.64
N GLU A 85 -3.35 18.13 -12.97
CA GLU A 85 -3.18 18.44 -11.54
C GLU A 85 -3.24 17.19 -10.66
N ILE A 86 -4.17 16.29 -10.99
CA ILE A 86 -4.32 15.01 -10.28
C ILE A 86 -3.16 14.07 -10.55
N ASN A 87 -2.68 14.00 -11.79
CA ASN A 87 -1.52 13.18 -12.14
C ASN A 87 -0.26 13.66 -11.38
N ASP A 88 -0.10 14.97 -11.21
CA ASP A 88 0.98 15.56 -10.42
C ASP A 88 0.82 15.26 -8.92
N LEU A 89 -0.40 15.33 -8.40
CA LEU A 89 -0.70 14.97 -7.01
C LEU A 89 -0.40 13.49 -6.73
N ILE A 90 -0.81 12.58 -7.62
CA ILE A 90 -0.52 11.15 -7.49
C ILE A 90 0.98 10.89 -7.61
N THR A 91 1.65 11.52 -8.57
CA THR A 91 3.09 11.34 -8.79
C THR A 91 3.91 11.85 -7.60
N SER A 92 3.51 12.97 -7.01
CA SER A 92 4.16 13.52 -5.81
C SER A 92 3.95 12.62 -4.58
N LYS A 93 2.70 12.19 -4.33
CA LYS A 93 2.39 11.25 -3.25
C LYS A 93 3.13 9.92 -3.39
N LEU A 94 3.17 9.33 -4.59
CA LEU A 94 3.95 8.11 -4.85
C LEU A 94 5.46 8.30 -4.62
N LYS A 95 6.01 9.47 -4.93
CA LYS A 95 7.41 9.80 -4.63
C LYS A 95 7.63 9.93 -3.12
N GLU A 96 6.70 10.51 -2.38
CA GLU A 96 6.74 10.59 -0.91
C GLU A 96 6.67 9.20 -0.28
N THR A 97 5.73 8.35 -0.70
CA THR A 97 5.60 6.97 -0.22
C THR A 97 6.85 6.15 -0.55
N ARG A 98 7.43 6.26 -1.76
CA ARG A 98 8.70 5.59 -2.10
C ARG A 98 9.89 6.07 -1.26
N LYS A 99 9.95 7.37 -0.95
CA LYS A 99 10.99 7.92 -0.06
C LYS A 99 10.82 7.39 1.36
N ALA A 100 9.59 7.36 1.88
CA ALA A 100 9.28 6.74 3.16
C ALA A 100 9.67 5.26 3.16
N GLU A 101 9.29 4.49 2.13
CA GLU A 101 9.69 3.08 1.95
C GLU A 101 11.21 2.90 1.90
N SER A 102 11.96 3.80 1.26
CA SER A 102 13.44 3.74 1.22
C SER A 102 14.07 3.99 2.60
N GLN A 103 13.49 4.90 3.39
CA GLN A 103 13.93 5.19 4.76
C GLN A 103 13.51 4.09 5.75
N PHE A 104 12.36 3.46 5.55
CA PHE A 104 11.94 2.27 6.29
C PHE A 104 12.81 1.06 5.95
N LYS A 105 13.15 0.83 4.67
CA LYS A 105 14.07 -0.24 4.24
C LYS A 105 15.49 -0.06 4.80
N ASP A 106 15.99 1.16 4.98
CA ASP A 106 17.30 1.37 5.61
C ASP A 106 17.28 1.15 7.12
N LYS A 107 16.21 1.58 7.83
CA LYS A 107 16.07 1.34 9.27
C LYS A 107 15.85 -0.13 9.64
N ASP A 108 15.18 -0.89 8.77
CA ASP A 108 15.01 -2.32 8.96
C ASP A 108 16.23 -3.12 8.48
N LYS A 109 17.04 -2.66 7.53
CA LYS A 109 18.33 -3.31 7.20
C LYS A 109 19.29 -3.37 8.40
N GLU A 110 19.32 -2.35 9.25
CA GLU A 110 20.12 -2.36 10.49
C GLU A 110 19.59 -3.32 11.57
N LYS A 111 18.30 -3.70 11.52
CA LYS A 111 17.68 -4.64 12.47
C LYS A 111 17.51 -6.06 11.90
N ILE A 112 17.56 -6.18 10.58
CA ILE A 112 17.43 -7.42 9.81
C ILE A 112 18.81 -7.71 9.19
N GLU A 113 19.84 -7.87 10.03
CA GLU A 113 21.04 -8.61 9.61
C GLU A 113 20.70 -10.12 9.55
N PRO A 114 21.26 -10.85 8.58
CA PRO A 114 20.59 -11.93 7.87
C PRO A 114 20.72 -13.28 8.57
N TRP A 115 19.56 -13.93 8.81
CA TRP A 115 19.48 -15.37 9.03
C TRP A 115 18.50 -16.01 8.05
N LEU A 116 18.70 -15.68 6.77
CA LEU A 116 18.42 -16.56 5.63
C LEU A 116 19.74 -16.89 4.95
#